data_AF-A0A395IUT5-F1
#
_entry.id   AF-A0A395IUT5-F1
#
_cell.length_a   1.000
_cell.length_b   1.000
_cell.length_c   1.000
_cell.angle_alpha   90.00
_cell.angle_beta   90.00
_cell.angle_gamma   90.00
#
_symmetry.space_group_name_H-M   'P 1'
#
loop_
_entity.id
_entity.type
_entity.pdbx_description
1 polymer ?
#
loop_
_entity_poly.entity_id
_entity_poly.type
_entity_poly.pdbx_seq_one_letter_code
_entity_poly.pdbx_strand_id
1 'polypeptide(L)'
;MYKPPPSLLSRSLPVYHLTASNTSLGKTIFSTLLCRQLLARKQIPYYLKPVSTGPLNEADDGHIGKFAKGTKIECLFRYGEAVSPHIAARGVKPPNDHEIVTAISEQVQKWTRSKEEGREGLIIVEGAGGVHSPTPSGTSQVDALRPLRMPVFLVGDPKLGGISATISAWESLHLRGYDIESVLIFQDERYGNYAYLSKYFQERGITTTVVPPPPQQIPDIKEDEESMASYYSSLALAAAYASGRYGHCIFASTIHSPALKLANHLLTSLKNPRLSRVFYSDNGSTGMEVAVKMALTAAGKYYRWGEDKTERQEVGIIGLKGSYHGDTIGAMDLSEGSVYNEKVHWYKGRGFWFDVPKVWMKNGKWVVHDMTGENIEQSFDKLEHVFDSQRDTSKLKAKYEKQIEKELKRAIENGMKFGALVIEPIILGAGGMLFCDPLFQRTLTNFIRNAPANFFGKTNPTSAETPLSPPTKWTGLPIIHDEVFTGLYRLGHFSPSTLLHTHPDISVHAKLLTGGLLPLCTTLASESIYEAFLGDEKSEALLHGHSYTGHAVGCEVARVGLEKMQSLDTDKYGNWEGFRRDWALDTTSQSRTIKVTATETEVKANVEKYEKHKSGVYGVRIS
;
A
#
# COMPACT_ATOMS: atom_id res chain seq x y z
N MET A 1 -18.26 26.86 53.52
CA MET A 1 -18.10 27.71 52.33
C MET A 1 -17.43 26.88 51.24
N TYR A 2 -18.14 26.57 50.16
CA TYR A 2 -17.56 25.90 49.00
C TYR A 2 -16.67 26.91 48.25
N LYS A 3 -15.38 26.60 48.07
CA LYS A 3 -14.51 27.38 47.19
C LYS A 3 -14.94 27.09 45.75
N PRO A 4 -15.24 28.10 44.92
CA PRO A 4 -15.53 27.85 43.51
C PRO A 4 -14.32 27.19 42.84
N PRO A 5 -14.52 26.20 41.96
CA PRO A 5 -13.43 25.58 41.23
C PRO A 5 -12.69 26.63 40.39
N PRO A 6 -11.35 26.54 40.26
CA PRO A 6 -10.56 27.50 39.50
C PRO A 6 -11.02 27.56 38.04
N SER A 7 -11.28 28.78 37.55
CA SER A 7 -11.98 29.05 36.28
C SER A 7 -11.10 28.97 35.02
N LEU A 8 -10.00 28.22 35.05
CA LEU A 8 -9.12 27.95 33.92
C LEU A 8 -8.51 26.55 34.13
N LEU A 9 -9.02 25.55 33.40
CA LEU A 9 -8.57 24.16 33.49
C LEU A 9 -7.08 24.02 33.17
N SER A 10 -6.66 24.59 32.04
CA SER A 10 -5.26 24.61 31.62
C SER A 10 -5.04 25.73 30.60
N ARG A 11 -3.86 26.34 30.61
CA ARG A 11 -3.41 27.28 29.56
C ARG A 11 -2.38 26.67 28.61
N SER A 12 -1.81 25.52 28.96
CA SER A 12 -0.74 24.87 28.18
C SER A 12 -1.19 23.60 27.46
N LEU A 13 -2.29 22.96 27.89
CA LEU A 13 -2.88 21.81 27.21
C LEU A 13 -4.37 22.11 26.92
N PRO A 14 -4.82 22.03 25.65
CA PRO A 14 -6.24 22.10 25.35
C PRO A 14 -6.98 20.91 25.96
N VAL A 15 -8.18 21.16 26.49
CA VAL A 15 -9.02 20.17 27.17
C VAL A 15 -10.37 20.10 26.45
N TYR A 16 -10.71 18.95 25.89
CA TYR A 16 -11.96 18.72 25.16
C TYR A 16 -12.83 17.72 25.88
N HIS A 17 -14.14 17.98 25.90
CA HIS A 17 -15.14 17.03 26.32
C HIS A 17 -15.63 16.23 25.10
N LEU A 18 -15.47 14.91 25.12
CA LEU A 18 -16.00 14.03 24.08
C LEU A 18 -17.29 13.38 24.60
N THR A 19 -18.41 13.69 23.96
CA THR A 19 -19.74 13.15 24.28
C THR A 19 -20.46 12.68 23.02
N ALA A 20 -21.67 12.13 23.16
CA ALA A 20 -22.43 11.58 22.05
C ALA A 20 -23.91 11.95 22.15
N SER A 21 -24.61 11.94 21.01
CA SER A 21 -26.06 12.11 21.01
C SER A 21 -26.79 10.97 21.74
N ASN A 22 -26.21 9.77 21.75
CA ASN A 22 -26.72 8.62 22.50
C ASN A 22 -25.60 7.64 22.91
N THR A 23 -25.95 6.58 23.65
CA THR A 23 -25.03 5.49 23.95
C THR A 23 -24.71 4.64 22.71
N SER A 24 -23.60 3.89 22.75
CA SER A 24 -23.19 2.95 21.70
C SER A 24 -22.97 3.55 20.30
N LEU A 25 -22.62 4.84 20.22
CA LEU A 25 -22.26 5.53 18.97
C LEU A 25 -20.74 5.56 18.69
N GLY A 26 -19.94 4.86 19.50
CA GLY A 26 -18.49 4.73 19.30
C GLY A 26 -17.64 5.86 19.87
N LYS A 27 -18.06 6.50 20.98
CA LYS A 27 -17.23 7.50 21.70
C LYS A 27 -15.80 7.04 21.91
N THR A 28 -15.63 5.85 22.47
CA THR A 28 -14.33 5.25 22.79
C THR A 28 -13.49 5.00 21.53
N ILE A 29 -14.13 4.70 20.39
CA ILE A 29 -13.46 4.55 19.09
C ILE A 29 -12.94 5.90 18.59
N PHE A 30 -13.75 6.96 18.66
CA PHE A 30 -13.32 8.31 18.31
C PHE A 30 -12.23 8.84 19.26
N SER A 31 -12.34 8.61 20.57
CA SER A 31 -11.28 8.88 21.55
C SER A 31 -9.99 8.13 21.18
N THR A 32 -10.09 6.87 20.77
CA THR A 32 -8.94 6.06 20.34
C THR A 32 -8.29 6.64 19.08
N LEU A 33 -9.08 7.03 18.08
CA LEU A 33 -8.57 7.65 16.85
C LEU A 33 -7.84 8.96 17.13
N LEU A 34 -8.41 9.82 17.98
CA LEU A 34 -7.78 11.08 18.40
C LEU A 34 -6.46 10.83 19.17
N CYS A 35 -6.48 9.92 20.15
CA CYS A 35 -5.27 9.54 20.90
C CYS A 35 -4.17 8.99 19.97
N ARG A 36 -4.53 8.11 19.03
CA ARG A 36 -3.59 7.57 18.03
C ARG A 36 -3.00 8.68 17.17
N GLN A 37 -3.81 9.63 16.71
CA GLN A 37 -3.34 10.74 15.89
C GLN A 37 -2.35 11.64 16.65
N LEU A 38 -2.60 11.90 17.94
CA LEU A 38 -1.69 12.65 18.81
C LEU A 38 -0.36 11.92 19.01
N LEU A 39 -0.39 10.63 19.36
CA LEU A 39 0.82 9.80 19.48
C LEU A 39 1.62 9.81 18.18
N ALA A 40 0.92 9.71 17.07
CA ALA A 40 1.52 9.67 15.76
C ALA A 40 2.14 11.05 15.38
N ARG A 41 1.72 12.15 15.99
CA ARG A 41 2.37 13.48 15.91
C ARG A 41 3.48 13.69 16.95
N LYS A 42 3.86 12.65 17.70
CA LYS A 42 4.77 12.71 18.87
C LYS A 42 4.25 13.64 19.98
N GLN A 43 2.95 13.88 20.00
CA GLN A 43 2.26 14.60 21.06
C GLN A 43 1.80 13.60 22.13
N ILE A 44 1.56 14.09 23.34
CA ILE A 44 1.08 13.25 24.43
C ILE A 44 -0.45 13.37 24.50
N PRO A 45 -1.20 12.30 24.19
CA PRO A 45 -2.61 12.26 24.53
C PRO A 45 -2.79 11.92 26.01
N TYR A 46 -3.70 12.65 26.63
CA TYR A 46 -4.20 12.39 27.97
C TYR A 46 -5.67 12.03 27.87
N TYR A 47 -6.02 10.84 28.32
CA TYR A 47 -7.39 10.33 28.30
C TYR A 47 -7.91 10.25 29.73
N LEU A 48 -8.95 11.04 30.01
CA LEU A 48 -9.64 11.06 31.30
C LEU A 48 -11.05 10.51 31.13
N LYS A 49 -11.35 9.46 31.89
CA LYS A 49 -12.71 8.94 32.06
C LYS A 49 -13.22 9.34 33.44
N PRO A 50 -14.06 10.38 33.59
CA PRO A 50 -14.53 10.77 34.91
C PRO A 50 -15.32 9.65 35.58
N VAL A 51 -16.21 9.00 34.83
CA VAL A 51 -17.07 7.94 35.36
C VAL A 51 -17.11 6.77 34.39
N SER A 52 -16.83 5.57 34.89
CA SER A 52 -16.94 4.32 34.16
C SER A 52 -17.87 3.35 34.88
N THR A 53 -18.73 2.67 34.12
CA THR A 53 -19.70 1.69 34.60
C THR A 53 -19.55 0.41 33.80
N GLY A 54 -19.64 -0.74 34.45
CA GLY A 54 -19.50 -2.05 33.82
C GLY A 54 -18.21 -2.79 34.21
N PRO A 55 -18.06 -4.02 33.73
CA PRO A 55 -16.94 -4.88 34.13
C PRO A 55 -15.61 -4.40 33.55
N LEU A 56 -14.50 -4.74 34.22
CA LEU A 56 -13.16 -4.21 33.91
C LEU A 56 -12.66 -4.55 32.49
N ASN A 57 -13.10 -5.68 31.94
CA ASN A 57 -12.78 -6.14 30.60
C ASN A 57 -13.50 -5.34 29.49
N GLU A 58 -14.56 -4.60 29.84
CA GLU A 58 -15.31 -3.73 28.94
C GLU A 58 -14.98 -2.24 29.19
N ALA A 59 -14.02 -1.95 30.07
CA ALA A 59 -13.73 -0.59 30.48
C ALA A 59 -13.02 0.19 29.36
N ASP A 60 -13.49 1.42 29.12
CA ASP A 60 -13.02 2.29 28.04
C ASP A 60 -11.51 2.57 28.10
N ASP A 61 -10.97 2.69 29.31
CA ASP A 61 -9.53 2.88 29.55
C ASP A 61 -8.71 1.63 29.17
N GLY A 62 -9.27 0.43 29.35
CA GLY A 62 -8.67 -0.82 28.85
C GLY A 62 -8.55 -0.80 27.32
N HIS A 63 -9.62 -0.39 26.63
CA HIS A 63 -9.63 -0.27 25.17
C HIS A 63 -8.62 0.77 24.66
N ILE A 64 -8.59 1.97 25.27
CA ILE A 64 -7.61 3.01 24.92
C ILE A 64 -6.17 2.54 25.20
N GLY A 65 -5.93 1.91 26.35
CA GLY A 65 -4.62 1.36 26.71
C GLY A 65 -4.13 0.30 25.72
N LYS A 66 -5.07 -0.46 25.15
CA LYS A 66 -4.80 -1.49 24.15
C LYS A 66 -4.46 -0.91 22.77
N PHE A 67 -5.31 -0.03 22.25
CA PHE A 67 -5.23 0.42 20.85
C PHE A 67 -4.51 1.78 20.66
N ALA A 68 -4.25 2.52 21.73
CA ALA A 68 -3.50 3.78 21.74
C ALA A 68 -2.38 3.77 22.79
N LYS A 69 -1.52 2.74 22.75
CA LYS A 69 -0.41 2.56 23.69
C LYS A 69 0.52 3.78 23.71
N GLY A 70 0.76 4.32 24.90
CA GLY A 70 1.51 5.56 25.12
C GLY A 70 0.62 6.72 25.59
N THR A 71 -0.71 6.56 25.53
CA THR A 71 -1.66 7.49 26.14
C THR A 71 -1.56 7.47 27.66
N LYS A 72 -1.60 8.65 28.29
CA LYS A 72 -1.72 8.79 29.74
C LYS A 72 -3.20 8.66 30.10
N ILE A 73 -3.56 7.62 30.85
CA ILE A 73 -4.96 7.25 31.09
C ILE A 73 -5.27 7.36 32.57
N GLU A 74 -6.43 7.93 32.91
CA GLU A 74 -6.97 7.95 34.27
C GLU A 74 -8.48 7.73 34.25
N CYS A 75 -8.99 6.93 35.19
CA CYS A 75 -10.42 6.76 35.44
C CYS A 75 -10.70 7.18 36.89
N LEU A 76 -11.53 8.21 37.12
CA LEU A 76 -11.71 8.81 38.45
C LEU A 76 -12.66 7.99 39.33
N PHE A 77 -13.83 7.63 38.80
CA PHE A 77 -14.85 6.89 39.52
C PHE A 77 -15.28 5.65 38.72
N ARG A 78 -15.26 4.48 39.36
CA ARG A 78 -15.56 3.20 38.71
C ARG A 78 -16.62 2.42 39.47
N TYR A 79 -17.56 1.85 38.72
CA TYR A 79 -18.63 1.00 39.22
C TYR A 79 -18.70 -0.28 38.40
N GLY A 80 -18.92 -1.43 39.05
CA GLY A 80 -18.87 -2.74 38.38
C GLY A 80 -20.13 -3.10 37.59
N GLU A 81 -21.27 -2.48 37.87
CA GLU A 81 -22.52 -2.77 37.16
C GLU A 81 -22.61 -2.03 35.83
N ALA A 82 -22.97 -2.75 34.76
CA ALA A 82 -23.14 -2.22 33.40
C ALA A 82 -24.50 -1.50 33.22
N VAL A 83 -24.70 -0.43 33.99
CA VAL A 83 -25.90 0.41 33.98
C VAL A 83 -25.50 1.89 34.02
N SER A 84 -26.44 2.81 33.79
CA SER A 84 -26.13 4.24 33.86
C SER A 84 -25.58 4.67 35.23
N PRO A 85 -24.69 5.68 35.31
CA PRO A 85 -23.96 6.01 36.53
C PRO A 85 -24.78 6.19 37.81
N HIS A 86 -25.93 6.88 37.73
CA HIS A 86 -26.82 7.08 38.89
C HIS A 86 -27.43 5.79 39.45
N ILE A 87 -27.53 4.73 38.63
CA ILE A 87 -27.98 3.40 39.07
C ILE A 87 -26.79 2.65 39.63
N ALA A 88 -25.65 2.66 38.94
CA ALA A 88 -24.45 1.93 39.35
C ALA A 88 -23.88 2.41 40.69
N ALA A 89 -24.15 3.67 41.05
CA ALA A 89 -23.77 4.26 42.32
C ALA A 89 -24.79 4.02 43.46
N ARG A 90 -25.91 3.34 43.20
CA ARG A 90 -26.87 2.99 44.26
C ARG A 90 -26.23 2.03 45.25
N GLY A 91 -26.48 2.23 46.54
CA GLY A 91 -25.93 1.40 47.60
C GLY A 91 -24.52 1.80 48.08
N VAL A 92 -23.88 2.77 47.42
CA VAL A 92 -22.67 3.45 47.90
C VAL A 92 -22.94 4.96 47.98
N LYS A 93 -22.12 5.72 48.72
CA LYS A 93 -22.24 7.19 48.73
C LYS A 93 -21.66 7.74 47.41
N PRO A 94 -22.48 8.23 46.46
CA PRO A 94 -21.96 8.72 45.18
C PRO A 94 -21.20 10.05 45.39
N PRO A 95 -20.19 10.34 44.56
CA PRO A 95 -19.62 11.67 44.50
C PRO A 95 -20.70 12.65 44.00
N ASN A 96 -20.78 13.82 44.62
CA ASN A 96 -21.62 14.91 44.13
C ASN A 96 -20.94 15.61 42.93
N ASP A 97 -21.69 16.46 42.22
CA ASP A 97 -21.17 17.11 41.00
C ASP A 97 -19.93 17.97 41.25
N HIS A 98 -19.86 18.63 42.41
CA HIS A 98 -18.69 19.42 42.79
C HIS A 98 -17.46 18.52 42.99
N GLU A 99 -17.62 17.35 43.61
CA GLU A 99 -16.53 16.37 43.77
C GLU A 99 -16.05 15.85 42.41
N ILE A 100 -16.96 15.59 41.46
CA ILE A 100 -16.60 15.17 40.09
C ILE A 100 -15.81 16.27 39.37
N VAL A 101 -16.33 17.50 39.37
CA VAL A 101 -15.70 18.67 38.73
C VAL A 101 -14.33 18.96 39.35
N THR A 102 -14.22 18.85 40.67
CA THR A 102 -12.97 19.04 41.40
C THR A 102 -11.96 17.98 41.02
N ALA A 103 -12.34 16.70 41.01
CA ALA A 103 -11.46 15.60 40.63
C ALA A 103 -10.95 15.72 39.18
N ILE A 104 -11.81 16.15 38.24
CA ILE A 104 -11.39 16.44 36.86
C ILE A 104 -10.37 17.58 36.84
N SER A 105 -10.66 18.69 37.54
CA SER A 105 -9.76 19.85 37.59
C SER A 105 -8.41 19.51 38.22
N GLU A 106 -8.39 18.74 39.30
CA GLU A 106 -7.16 18.29 39.96
C GLU A 106 -6.32 17.40 39.04
N GLN A 107 -6.95 16.46 38.34
CA GLN A 107 -6.24 15.58 37.41
C GLN A 107 -5.70 16.35 36.20
N VAL A 108 -6.48 17.27 35.63
CA VAL A 108 -6.03 18.16 34.54
C VAL A 108 -4.84 19.00 35.00
N GLN A 109 -4.90 19.58 36.20
CA GLN A 109 -3.80 20.36 36.75
C GLN A 109 -2.56 19.49 37.02
N LYS A 110 -2.73 18.26 37.48
CA LYS A 110 -1.65 17.29 37.69
C LYS A 110 -0.90 17.02 36.39
N TRP A 111 -1.61 16.75 35.29
CA TRP A 111 -1.00 16.55 33.96
C TRP A 111 -0.41 17.83 33.37
N THR A 112 -1.01 18.98 33.66
CA THR A 112 -0.52 20.29 33.19
C THR A 112 0.75 20.74 33.92
N ARG A 113 0.91 20.38 35.20
CA ARG A 113 2.07 20.76 36.04
C ARG A 113 3.26 19.81 35.93
N SER A 114 3.07 18.58 35.47
CA SER A 114 4.20 17.69 35.22
C SER A 114 5.08 18.31 34.13
N LYS A 115 6.31 18.72 34.49
CA LYS A 115 7.32 19.40 33.65
C LYS A 115 7.83 18.52 32.49
N GLU A 116 6.96 18.04 31.62
CA GLU A 116 7.38 17.59 30.29
C GLU A 116 7.51 18.84 29.38
N GLU A 117 8.44 19.73 29.75
CA GLU A 117 8.70 21.00 29.07
C GLU A 117 8.95 20.77 27.57
N GLY A 118 8.10 21.35 26.73
CA GLY A 118 8.24 21.36 25.27
C GLY A 118 7.42 20.34 24.48
N ARG A 119 6.60 19.49 25.11
CA ARG A 119 5.72 18.55 24.38
C ARG A 119 4.31 19.10 24.23
N GLU A 120 3.89 19.29 22.98
CA GLU A 120 2.49 19.53 22.63
C GLU A 120 1.64 18.30 22.99
N GLY A 121 0.41 18.52 23.47
CA GLY A 121 -0.49 17.46 23.91
C GLY A 121 -1.93 17.95 24.00
N LEU A 122 -2.86 17.03 24.25
CA LEU A 122 -4.28 17.35 24.36
C LEU A 122 -4.95 16.40 25.37
N ILE A 123 -5.86 16.95 26.17
CA ILE A 123 -6.65 16.19 27.15
C ILE A 123 -8.04 15.93 26.60
N ILE A 124 -8.42 14.65 26.51
CA ILE A 124 -9.77 14.20 26.16
C ILE A 124 -10.46 13.75 27.45
N VAL A 125 -11.52 14.45 27.82
CA VAL A 125 -12.42 14.05 28.90
C VAL A 125 -13.62 13.37 28.27
N GLU A 126 -13.72 12.04 28.38
CA GLU A 126 -14.80 11.29 27.75
C GLU A 126 -16.01 11.15 28.69
N GLY A 127 -17.17 11.61 28.24
CA GLY A 127 -18.44 11.47 28.97
C GLY A 127 -18.95 10.03 29.05
N ALA A 128 -19.87 9.77 29.98
CA ALA A 128 -20.56 8.49 30.12
C ALA A 128 -21.93 8.55 29.45
N GLY A 129 -22.27 7.62 28.57
CA GLY A 129 -23.56 7.64 27.84
C GLY A 129 -23.66 8.75 26.79
N GLY A 130 -24.83 9.38 26.65
CA GLY A 130 -25.09 10.51 25.74
C GLY A 130 -25.27 11.83 26.49
N VAL A 131 -25.38 12.96 25.78
CA VAL A 131 -25.43 14.34 26.32
C VAL A 131 -26.18 14.48 27.66
N HIS A 132 -27.36 13.88 27.80
CA HIS A 132 -28.17 13.99 29.02
C HIS A 132 -28.05 12.85 30.03
N SER A 133 -27.17 11.88 29.81
CA SER A 133 -26.94 10.80 30.75
C SER A 133 -26.57 11.35 32.13
N PRO A 134 -27.15 10.81 33.20
CA PRO A 134 -26.95 11.32 34.54
C PRO A 134 -25.58 10.92 35.09
N THR A 135 -24.97 11.81 35.87
CA THR A 135 -23.81 11.53 36.73
C THR A 135 -24.21 10.59 37.88
N PRO A 136 -23.25 10.07 38.68
CA PRO A 136 -23.55 9.32 39.90
C PRO A 136 -24.51 10.01 40.88
N SER A 137 -24.52 11.35 40.90
CA SER A 137 -25.41 12.15 41.75
C SER A 137 -26.86 12.24 41.21
N GLY A 138 -27.08 11.88 39.94
CA GLY A 138 -28.35 11.99 39.23
C GLY A 138 -28.49 13.23 38.35
N THR A 139 -27.59 14.21 38.45
CA THR A 139 -27.60 15.40 37.60
C THR A 139 -27.24 15.07 36.16
N SER A 140 -27.82 15.76 35.18
CA SER A 140 -27.39 15.61 33.78
C SER A 140 -25.90 15.94 33.61
N GLN A 141 -25.12 15.11 32.90
CA GLN A 141 -23.68 15.34 32.82
C GLN A 141 -23.29 16.70 32.22
N VAL A 142 -24.06 17.23 31.28
CA VAL A 142 -23.81 18.56 30.69
C VAL A 142 -24.16 19.71 31.62
N ASP A 143 -24.97 19.47 32.64
CA ASP A 143 -25.21 20.46 33.70
C ASP A 143 -24.09 20.36 34.74
N ALA A 144 -23.73 19.14 35.14
CA ALA A 144 -22.68 18.89 36.12
C ALA A 144 -21.29 19.37 35.64
N LEU A 145 -20.94 19.14 34.37
CA LEU A 145 -19.64 19.52 33.79
C LEU A 145 -19.60 20.97 33.30
N ARG A 146 -20.71 21.71 33.34
CA ARG A 146 -20.77 23.08 32.84
C ARG A 146 -19.77 24.06 33.46
N PRO A 147 -19.42 23.97 34.76
CA PRO A 147 -18.43 24.85 35.37
C PRO A 147 -17.05 24.77 34.70
N LEU A 148 -16.74 23.66 34.03
CA LEU A 148 -15.45 23.41 33.39
C LEU A 148 -15.28 24.09 32.02
N ARG A 149 -16.38 24.51 31.37
CA ARG A 149 -16.37 25.21 30.06
C ARG A 149 -15.46 24.55 29.01
N MET A 150 -15.45 23.22 28.96
CA MET A 150 -14.68 22.48 27.96
C MET A 150 -15.36 22.58 26.59
N PRO A 151 -14.65 22.91 25.50
CA PRO A 151 -15.15 22.71 24.14
C PRO A 151 -15.48 21.23 23.88
N VAL A 152 -16.42 20.98 22.98
CA VAL A 152 -17.05 19.65 22.83
C VAL A 152 -16.79 19.04 21.45
N PHE A 153 -16.36 17.78 21.44
CA PHE A 153 -16.55 16.88 20.30
C PHE A 153 -17.85 16.10 20.49
N LEU A 154 -18.79 16.27 19.55
CA LEU A 154 -20.09 15.60 19.61
C LEU A 154 -20.12 14.43 18.62
N VAL A 155 -20.27 13.20 19.13
CA VAL A 155 -20.48 12.02 18.29
C VAL A 155 -21.95 11.92 17.88
N GLY A 156 -22.21 11.98 16.58
CA GLY A 156 -23.52 11.88 15.96
C GLY A 156 -23.97 10.43 15.70
N ASP A 157 -25.26 10.26 15.43
CA ASP A 157 -25.87 8.95 15.21
C ASP A 157 -26.05 8.67 13.70
N PRO A 158 -25.37 7.66 13.14
CA PRO A 158 -25.47 7.32 11.73
C PRO A 158 -26.75 6.54 11.35
N LYS A 159 -27.55 6.09 12.33
CA LYS A 159 -28.71 5.23 12.11
C LYS A 159 -30.01 6.00 11.86
N LEU A 160 -31.09 5.29 11.55
CA LEU A 160 -32.43 5.86 11.43
C LEU A 160 -32.83 6.64 12.69
N GLY A 161 -33.34 7.87 12.51
CA GLY A 161 -33.65 8.80 13.62
C GLY A 161 -32.44 9.59 14.12
N GLY A 162 -31.23 9.24 13.67
CA GLY A 162 -29.97 9.80 14.16
C GLY A 162 -29.75 11.28 13.82
N ILE A 163 -30.34 11.77 12.72
CA ILE A 163 -30.31 13.21 12.37
C ILE A 163 -30.93 14.04 13.49
N SER A 164 -32.17 13.70 13.87
CA SER A 164 -32.91 14.43 14.91
C SER A 164 -32.23 14.32 16.26
N ALA A 165 -31.76 13.12 16.63
CA ALA A 165 -31.05 12.91 17.88
C ALA A 165 -29.74 13.72 17.95
N THR A 166 -28.99 13.79 16.84
CA THR A 166 -27.73 14.54 16.77
C THR A 166 -27.96 16.04 16.87
N ILE A 167 -28.96 16.57 16.15
CA ILE A 167 -29.32 17.99 16.22
C ILE A 167 -29.82 18.35 17.62
N SER A 168 -30.72 17.54 18.21
CA SER A 168 -31.25 17.78 19.55
C SER A 168 -30.15 17.77 20.62
N ALA A 169 -29.17 16.87 20.49
CA ALA A 169 -28.00 16.80 21.35
C ALA A 169 -27.12 18.05 21.21
N TRP A 170 -26.89 18.50 19.97
CA TRP A 170 -26.16 19.74 19.69
C TRP A 170 -26.88 20.97 20.25
N GLU A 171 -28.18 21.11 20.03
CA GLU A 171 -28.98 22.22 20.56
C GLU A 171 -28.94 22.23 22.09
N SER A 172 -29.01 21.06 22.72
CA SER A 172 -28.95 20.94 24.18
C SER A 172 -27.62 21.41 24.76
N LEU A 173 -26.51 21.14 24.06
CA LEU A 173 -25.17 21.66 24.39
C LEU A 173 -25.09 23.16 24.14
N HIS A 174 -25.55 23.61 22.98
CA HIS A 174 -25.50 25.01 22.56
C HIS A 174 -26.31 25.92 23.49
N LEU A 175 -27.51 25.51 23.88
CA LEU A 175 -28.37 26.22 24.85
C LEU A 175 -27.72 26.34 26.24
N ARG A 176 -26.86 25.38 26.60
CA ARG A 176 -26.07 25.42 27.83
C ARG A 176 -24.78 26.23 27.67
N GLY A 177 -24.53 26.82 26.50
CA GLY A 177 -23.36 27.65 26.23
C GLY A 177 -22.07 26.84 26.16
N TYR A 178 -22.12 25.62 25.61
CA TYR A 178 -20.94 24.90 25.15
C TYR A 178 -20.57 25.33 23.73
N ASP A 179 -19.27 25.35 23.47
CA ASP A 179 -18.71 25.48 22.12
C ASP A 179 -18.49 24.08 21.54
N ILE A 180 -18.96 23.84 20.32
CA ILE A 180 -18.84 22.56 19.64
C ILE A 180 -17.76 22.68 18.58
N GLU A 181 -16.66 21.95 18.77
CA GLU A 181 -15.49 21.97 17.90
C GLU A 181 -15.75 21.21 16.59
N SER A 182 -16.29 20.01 16.71
CA SER A 182 -16.64 19.18 15.55
C SER A 182 -17.72 18.16 15.90
N VAL A 183 -18.51 17.80 14.89
CA VAL A 183 -19.41 16.66 14.93
C VAL A 183 -18.71 15.47 14.30
N LEU A 184 -18.57 14.38 15.03
CA LEU A 184 -17.92 13.15 14.59
C LEU A 184 -18.98 12.12 14.23
N ILE A 185 -18.91 11.48 13.06
CA ILE A 185 -19.93 10.51 12.65
C ILE A 185 -19.35 9.37 11.82
N PHE A 186 -19.88 8.17 11.99
CA PHE A 186 -19.55 7.06 11.11
C PHE A 186 -20.29 7.16 9.76
N GLN A 187 -19.62 6.73 8.70
CA GLN A 187 -20.22 6.60 7.38
C GLN A 187 -21.21 5.42 7.38
N ASP A 188 -22.45 5.70 7.02
CA ASP A 188 -23.49 4.68 6.80
C ASP A 188 -24.17 5.00 5.47
N GLU A 189 -23.93 4.13 4.48
CA GLU A 189 -24.46 4.33 3.12
C GLU A 189 -25.95 4.05 3.00
N ARG A 190 -26.53 3.33 3.96
CA ARG A 190 -27.95 3.00 3.95
C ARG A 190 -28.80 4.22 4.27
N TYR A 191 -28.43 4.98 5.29
CA TYR A 191 -29.18 6.14 5.75
C TYR A 191 -28.61 7.47 5.27
N GLY A 192 -27.30 7.54 4.99
CA GLY A 192 -26.66 8.73 4.44
C GLY A 192 -26.66 9.95 5.39
N ASN A 193 -26.91 9.75 6.69
CA ASN A 193 -27.02 10.83 7.68
C ASN A 193 -25.80 11.77 7.67
N TYR A 194 -24.61 11.21 7.45
CA TYR A 194 -23.36 11.97 7.42
C TYR A 194 -23.39 13.10 6.38
N ALA A 195 -23.98 12.88 5.20
CA ALA A 195 -24.06 13.88 4.15
C ALA A 195 -24.99 15.04 4.54
N TYR A 196 -26.17 14.71 5.09
CA TYR A 196 -27.13 15.71 5.58
C TYR A 196 -26.56 16.54 6.73
N LEU A 197 -26.02 15.86 7.75
CA LEU A 197 -25.47 16.51 8.94
C LEU A 197 -24.24 17.36 8.61
N SER A 198 -23.39 16.91 7.67
CA SER A 198 -22.25 17.71 7.19
C SER A 198 -22.71 19.05 6.64
N LYS A 199 -23.73 19.06 5.78
CA LYS A 199 -24.29 20.31 5.24
C LYS A 199 -24.93 21.15 6.35
N TYR A 200 -25.75 20.54 7.20
CA TYR A 200 -26.46 21.23 8.29
C TYR A 200 -25.51 21.97 9.25
N PHE A 201 -24.41 21.32 9.64
CA PHE A 201 -23.43 21.90 10.55
C PHE A 201 -22.46 22.86 9.87
N GLN A 202 -22.14 22.64 8.59
CA GLN A 202 -21.33 23.58 7.82
C GLN A 202 -21.99 24.96 7.72
N GLU A 203 -23.30 25.02 7.51
CA GLU A 203 -24.08 26.27 7.52
C GLU A 203 -24.03 27.00 8.87
N ARG A 204 -23.64 26.31 9.94
CA ARG A 204 -23.49 26.82 11.31
C ARG A 204 -22.02 26.98 11.72
N GLY A 205 -21.08 26.86 10.78
CA GLY A 205 -19.64 27.00 11.02
C GLY A 205 -19.00 25.84 11.79
N ILE A 206 -19.67 24.68 11.89
CA ILE A 206 -19.17 23.50 12.59
C ILE A 206 -18.78 22.42 11.58
N THR A 207 -17.55 21.91 11.69
CA THR A 207 -17.05 20.86 10.79
C THR A 207 -17.61 19.50 11.20
N THR A 208 -18.10 18.73 10.23
CA THR A 208 -18.44 17.31 10.44
C THR A 208 -17.31 16.42 9.92
N THR A 209 -16.75 15.58 10.80
CA THR A 209 -15.70 14.61 10.48
C THR A 209 -16.34 13.24 10.27
N VAL A 210 -16.19 12.69 9.07
CA VAL A 210 -16.78 11.39 8.68
C VAL A 210 -15.69 10.32 8.70
N VAL A 211 -15.96 9.19 9.36
CA VAL A 211 -15.04 8.05 9.49
C VAL A 211 -15.75 6.77 9.06
N PRO A 212 -15.10 5.81 8.37
CA PRO A 212 -15.70 4.50 8.09
C PRO A 212 -16.14 3.79 9.38
N PRO A 213 -17.21 2.98 9.36
CA PRO A 213 -17.66 2.27 10.55
C PRO A 213 -16.64 1.22 11.00
N PRO A 214 -16.53 0.94 12.31
CA PRO A 214 -15.71 -0.16 12.81
C PRO A 214 -16.26 -1.52 12.33
N PRO A 215 -15.43 -2.57 12.29
CA PRO A 215 -15.89 -3.94 12.02
C PRO A 215 -16.93 -4.38 13.06
N GLN A 216 -17.77 -5.35 12.69
CA GLN A 216 -18.68 -5.97 13.65
C GLN A 216 -17.90 -6.75 14.70
N GLN A 217 -18.40 -6.74 15.94
CA GLN A 217 -17.78 -7.45 17.06
C GLN A 217 -17.75 -8.95 16.78
N ILE A 218 -16.58 -9.56 16.94
CA ILE A 218 -16.35 -11.00 16.75
C ILE A 218 -16.44 -11.70 18.13
N PRO A 219 -17.09 -12.86 18.25
CA PRO A 219 -17.20 -13.56 19.55
C PRO A 219 -15.86 -13.99 20.16
N ASP A 220 -14.87 -14.31 19.32
CA ASP A 220 -13.52 -14.60 19.79
C ASP A 220 -12.78 -13.30 20.13
N ILE A 221 -12.34 -13.20 21.39
CA ILE A 221 -11.72 -11.98 21.94
C ILE A 221 -10.45 -11.61 21.17
N LYS A 222 -9.64 -12.59 20.78
CA LYS A 222 -8.37 -12.32 20.11
C LYS A 222 -8.59 -11.90 18.66
N GLU A 223 -9.52 -12.55 17.97
CA GLU A 223 -9.90 -12.19 16.59
C GLU A 223 -10.57 -10.81 16.53
N ASP A 224 -11.43 -10.48 17.49
CA ASP A 224 -12.04 -9.15 17.62
C ASP A 224 -10.98 -8.08 17.79
N GLU A 225 -9.96 -8.36 18.62
CA GLU A 225 -8.85 -7.45 18.85
C GLU A 225 -7.98 -7.24 17.61
N GLU A 226 -7.68 -8.30 16.86
CA GLU A 226 -6.92 -8.22 15.61
C GLU A 226 -7.71 -7.47 14.52
N SER A 227 -9.02 -7.71 14.43
CA SER A 227 -9.95 -7.01 13.53
C SER A 227 -9.99 -5.50 13.83
N MET A 228 -10.15 -5.14 15.11
CA MET A 228 -10.13 -3.75 15.56
C MET A 228 -8.76 -3.09 15.37
N ALA A 229 -7.65 -3.80 15.64
CA ALA A 229 -6.30 -3.31 15.37
C ALA A 229 -6.10 -3.02 13.87
N SER A 230 -6.63 -3.88 13.00
CA SER A 230 -6.61 -3.69 11.54
C SER A 230 -7.43 -2.48 11.10
N TYR A 231 -8.62 -2.28 11.68
CA TYR A 231 -9.46 -1.11 11.41
C TYR A 231 -8.73 0.20 11.72
N TYR A 232 -8.08 0.29 12.90
CA TYR A 232 -7.25 1.43 13.29
C TYR A 232 -5.96 1.61 12.48
N SER A 233 -5.67 0.67 11.57
CA SER A 233 -4.48 0.64 10.72
C SER A 233 -4.81 0.67 9.22
N SER A 234 -6.06 0.97 8.84
CA SER A 234 -6.50 0.95 7.44
C SER A 234 -5.69 1.90 6.54
N LEU A 235 -5.57 1.57 5.25
CA LEU A 235 -4.80 2.36 4.27
C LEU A 235 -5.28 3.82 4.16
N ALA A 236 -6.58 4.06 4.33
CA ALA A 236 -7.14 5.40 4.36
C ALA A 236 -6.68 6.20 5.59
N LEU A 237 -6.62 5.57 6.76
CA LEU A 237 -6.07 6.18 7.96
C LEU A 237 -4.55 6.41 7.83
N ALA A 238 -3.82 5.49 7.19
CA ALA A 238 -2.40 5.66 6.88
C ALA A 238 -2.15 6.88 5.98
N ALA A 239 -2.97 7.03 4.92
CA ALA A 239 -2.93 8.20 4.04
C ALA A 239 -3.24 9.50 4.80
N ALA A 240 -4.33 9.52 5.59
CA ALA A 240 -4.72 10.68 6.37
C ALA A 240 -3.66 11.07 7.42
N TYR A 241 -3.08 10.07 8.09
CA TYR A 241 -1.99 10.25 9.04
C TYR A 241 -0.76 10.87 8.37
N ALA A 242 -0.27 10.27 7.28
CA ALA A 242 0.91 10.77 6.57
C ALA A 242 0.68 12.17 6.00
N SER A 243 -0.51 12.43 5.46
CA SER A 243 -0.90 13.77 4.96
C SER A 243 -0.87 14.80 6.09
N GLY A 244 -1.46 14.48 7.25
CA GLY A 244 -1.51 15.41 8.38
C GLY A 244 -0.19 15.57 9.15
N ARG A 245 0.80 14.70 8.95
CA ARG A 245 2.11 14.78 9.60
C ARG A 245 3.21 15.34 8.70
N TYR A 246 3.23 14.95 7.43
CA TYR A 246 4.31 15.28 6.49
C TYR A 246 3.85 16.17 5.34
N GLY A 247 2.58 16.03 4.90
CA GLY A 247 2.17 16.54 3.59
C GLY A 247 3.12 16.00 2.51
N HIS A 248 3.69 16.90 1.71
CA HIS A 248 4.84 16.61 0.86
C HIS A 248 6.07 17.38 1.36
N CYS A 249 7.20 16.69 1.44
CA CYS A 249 8.51 17.27 1.76
C CYS A 249 9.47 16.96 0.60
N ILE A 250 10.35 17.92 0.27
CA ILE A 250 11.40 17.70 -0.72
C ILE A 250 12.26 16.48 -0.31
N PHE A 251 12.56 15.59 -1.26
CA PHE A 251 13.27 14.34 -1.01
C PHE A 251 14.76 14.39 -1.39
N ALA A 252 15.14 15.28 -2.30
CA ALA A 252 16.53 15.40 -2.73
C ALA A 252 17.43 15.80 -1.54
N SER A 253 18.42 14.96 -1.25
CA SER A 253 19.34 15.13 -0.09
C SER A 253 18.66 15.10 1.29
N THR A 254 17.43 14.58 1.38
CA THR A 254 16.71 14.43 2.66
C THR A 254 16.16 13.01 2.80
N ILE A 255 15.62 12.69 3.97
CA ILE A 255 14.92 11.43 4.21
C ILE A 255 13.79 11.65 5.20
N HIS A 256 12.69 10.93 5.02
CA HIS A 256 11.61 10.85 6.00
C HIS A 256 11.26 9.39 6.31
N SER A 257 10.68 9.17 7.50
CA SER A 257 10.46 7.83 8.03
C SER A 257 9.65 6.89 7.12
N PRO A 258 8.58 7.33 6.42
CA PRO A 258 7.83 6.45 5.52
C PRO A 258 8.68 5.88 4.38
N ALA A 259 9.48 6.72 3.71
CA ALA A 259 10.34 6.29 2.61
C ALA A 259 11.43 5.34 3.12
N LEU A 260 12.14 5.68 4.19
CA LEU A 260 13.19 4.80 4.74
C LEU A 260 12.65 3.42 5.11
N LYS A 261 11.49 3.37 5.77
CA LYS A 261 10.86 2.10 6.16
C LYS A 261 10.41 1.30 4.93
N LEU A 262 9.82 1.96 3.94
CA LEU A 262 9.42 1.33 2.69
C LEU A 262 10.64 0.76 1.94
N ALA A 263 11.74 1.51 1.84
CA ALA A 263 12.97 1.04 1.21
C ALA A 263 13.51 -0.22 1.90
N ASN A 264 13.62 -0.20 3.23
CA ASN A 264 14.08 -1.35 4.01
C ASN A 264 13.15 -2.55 3.85
N HIS A 265 11.84 -2.33 3.85
CA HIS A 265 10.84 -3.38 3.67
C HIS A 265 10.97 -4.03 2.28
N LEU A 266 11.07 -3.24 1.21
CA LEU A 266 11.25 -3.77 -0.15
C LEU A 266 12.56 -4.56 -0.28
N LEU A 267 13.69 -4.00 0.16
CA LEU A 267 15.00 -4.67 0.09
C LEU A 267 15.00 -6.02 0.84
N THR A 268 14.30 -6.10 1.98
CA THR A 268 14.21 -7.33 2.77
C THR A 268 13.24 -8.35 2.15
N SER A 269 12.04 -7.89 1.77
CA SER A 269 10.94 -8.77 1.35
C SER A 269 11.12 -9.35 -0.05
N LEU A 270 11.83 -8.66 -0.95
CA LEU A 270 12.15 -9.19 -2.29
C LEU A 270 13.07 -10.42 -2.26
N LYS A 271 13.80 -10.64 -1.15
CA LYS A 271 14.78 -11.73 -0.99
C LYS A 271 15.78 -11.81 -2.16
N ASN A 272 16.10 -10.68 -2.78
CA ASN A 272 17.11 -10.59 -3.84
C ASN A 272 18.42 -10.07 -3.22
N PRO A 273 19.47 -10.91 -3.08
CA PRO A 273 20.72 -10.52 -2.43
C PRO A 273 21.54 -9.49 -3.22
N ARG A 274 21.16 -9.21 -4.48
CA ARG A 274 21.84 -8.23 -5.34
C ARG A 274 21.41 -6.80 -5.05
N LEU A 275 20.14 -6.58 -4.69
CA LEU A 275 19.56 -5.24 -4.58
C LEU A 275 19.97 -4.59 -3.25
N SER A 276 20.50 -3.38 -3.33
CA SER A 276 20.99 -2.62 -2.16
C SER A 276 20.56 -1.15 -2.16
N ARG A 277 19.94 -0.67 -3.24
CA ARG A 277 19.51 0.73 -3.40
C ARG A 277 18.07 0.80 -3.89
N VAL A 278 17.38 1.89 -3.50
CA VAL A 278 16.00 2.19 -3.89
C VAL A 278 15.94 3.62 -4.41
N PHE A 279 15.43 3.79 -5.62
CA PHE A 279 15.13 5.09 -6.23
C PHE A 279 13.62 5.27 -6.32
N TYR A 280 13.10 6.45 -5.98
CA TYR A 280 11.67 6.75 -6.00
C TYR A 280 11.27 7.59 -7.23
N SER A 281 10.18 7.20 -7.87
CA SER A 281 9.55 7.93 -8.97
C SER A 281 8.03 7.89 -8.84
N ASP A 282 7.30 8.46 -9.82
CA ASP A 282 5.87 8.72 -9.67
C ASP A 282 5.00 7.54 -10.13
N ASN A 283 5.41 6.84 -11.19
CA ASN A 283 4.65 5.73 -11.79
C ASN A 283 5.55 4.73 -12.54
N GLY A 284 4.95 3.64 -13.02
CA GLY A 284 5.66 2.55 -13.73
C GLY A 284 6.52 3.04 -14.91
N SER A 285 5.97 3.86 -15.82
CA SER A 285 6.69 4.38 -16.98
C SER A 285 7.95 5.15 -16.57
N THR A 286 7.82 6.04 -15.59
CA THR A 286 8.96 6.81 -15.07
C THR A 286 9.99 5.92 -14.37
N GLY A 287 9.54 4.85 -13.67
CA GLY A 287 10.41 3.85 -13.07
C GLY A 287 11.20 3.05 -14.10
N MET A 288 10.58 2.71 -15.24
CA MET A 288 11.24 2.04 -16.35
C MET A 288 12.25 2.94 -17.06
N GLU A 289 11.96 4.24 -17.20
CA GLU A 289 12.95 5.20 -17.70
C GLU A 289 14.16 5.36 -16.76
N VAL A 290 13.93 5.35 -15.44
CA VAL A 290 15.01 5.30 -14.45
C VAL A 290 15.83 4.01 -14.61
N ALA A 291 15.16 2.86 -14.71
CA ALA A 291 15.81 1.56 -14.84
C ALA A 291 16.68 1.44 -16.11
N VAL A 292 16.17 1.86 -17.26
CA VAL A 292 16.96 1.82 -18.50
C VAL A 292 18.13 2.81 -18.47
N LYS A 293 17.97 4.01 -17.90
CA LYS A 293 19.10 4.94 -17.69
C LYS A 293 20.19 4.32 -16.81
N MET A 294 19.79 3.64 -15.74
CA MET A 294 20.70 2.89 -14.86
C MET A 294 21.48 1.82 -15.63
N ALA A 295 20.78 0.97 -16.38
CA ALA A 295 21.40 -0.11 -17.14
C ALA A 295 22.32 0.38 -18.27
N LEU A 296 21.86 1.33 -19.09
CA LEU A 296 22.63 1.86 -20.21
C LEU A 296 23.91 2.56 -19.75
N THR A 297 23.86 3.28 -18.63
CA THR A 297 25.05 3.96 -18.08
C THR A 297 26.07 2.92 -17.57
N ALA A 298 25.60 1.91 -16.82
CA ALA A 298 26.47 0.85 -16.31
C ALA A 298 27.11 0.05 -17.45
N ALA A 299 26.32 -0.37 -18.44
CA ALA A 299 26.81 -1.07 -19.62
C ALA A 299 27.75 -0.19 -20.46
N GLY A 300 27.41 1.09 -20.66
CA GLY A 300 28.23 2.04 -21.41
C GLY A 300 29.62 2.24 -20.80
N LYS A 301 29.72 2.41 -19.47
CA LYS A 301 31.01 2.49 -18.75
C LYS A 301 31.79 1.17 -18.83
N TYR A 302 31.11 0.03 -18.75
CA TYR A 302 31.76 -1.29 -18.79
C TYR A 302 32.32 -1.63 -20.18
N TYR A 303 31.55 -1.35 -21.24
CA TYR A 303 31.88 -1.63 -22.64
C TYR A 303 32.53 -0.46 -23.40
N ARG A 304 32.83 0.64 -22.69
CA ARG A 304 33.47 1.85 -23.24
C ARG A 304 32.69 2.48 -24.40
N TRP A 305 31.36 2.42 -24.36
CA TRP A 305 30.52 3.06 -25.37
C TRP A 305 30.47 4.57 -25.15
N GLY A 306 30.70 5.35 -26.21
CA GLY A 306 30.63 6.81 -26.18
C GLY A 306 31.90 7.52 -25.72
N GLU A 307 33.01 6.81 -25.50
CA GLU A 307 34.33 7.43 -25.29
C GLU A 307 34.82 8.17 -26.55
N ASP A 308 34.52 7.62 -27.73
CA ASP A 308 34.69 8.33 -29.00
C ASP A 308 33.42 9.14 -29.31
N LYS A 309 33.52 10.47 -29.22
CA LYS A 309 32.41 11.39 -29.53
C LYS A 309 31.95 11.32 -31.00
N THR A 310 32.74 10.70 -31.90
CA THR A 310 32.37 10.46 -33.29
C THR A 310 31.56 9.17 -33.48
N GLU A 311 31.59 8.24 -32.52
CA GLU A 311 30.76 7.02 -32.48
C GLU A 311 29.49 7.22 -31.64
N ARG A 312 28.54 8.06 -32.10
CA ARG A 312 27.18 8.08 -31.54
C ARG A 312 26.35 6.91 -32.06
N GLN A 313 26.80 5.69 -31.82
CA GLN A 313 26.01 4.50 -32.14
C GLN A 313 24.92 4.29 -31.09
N GLU A 314 23.71 4.02 -31.56
CA GLU A 314 22.53 3.81 -30.74
C GLU A 314 22.63 2.47 -29.99
N VAL A 315 22.52 2.51 -28.67
CA VAL A 315 22.50 1.31 -27.82
C VAL A 315 21.05 0.93 -27.57
N GLY A 316 20.65 -0.24 -28.06
CA GLY A 316 19.33 -0.79 -27.84
C GLY A 316 19.25 -1.67 -26.59
N ILE A 317 18.10 -2.29 -26.39
CA ILE A 317 17.86 -3.29 -25.35
C ILE A 317 17.47 -4.64 -25.96
N ILE A 318 17.55 -5.70 -25.17
CA ILE A 318 16.95 -7.00 -25.47
C ILE A 318 15.64 -7.07 -24.70
N GLY A 319 14.55 -7.42 -25.37
CA GLY A 319 13.22 -7.50 -24.79
C GLY A 319 12.38 -8.62 -25.38
N LEU A 320 11.10 -8.69 -25.02
CA LEU A 320 10.18 -9.75 -25.43
C LEU A 320 9.06 -9.16 -26.28
N LYS A 321 8.68 -9.85 -27.36
CA LYS A 321 7.50 -9.46 -28.14
C LYS A 321 6.23 -9.53 -27.27
N GLY A 322 5.36 -8.54 -27.41
CA GLY A 322 4.18 -8.33 -26.59
C GLY A 322 4.45 -7.72 -25.20
N SER A 323 5.69 -7.42 -24.84
CA SER A 323 5.99 -6.75 -23.57
C SER A 323 5.54 -5.28 -23.55
N TYR A 324 5.18 -4.80 -22.37
CA TYR A 324 4.74 -3.43 -22.12
C TYR A 324 5.43 -2.85 -20.89
N HIS A 325 6.06 -1.68 -21.07
CA HIS A 325 6.86 -1.04 -20.03
C HIS A 325 6.41 0.38 -19.67
N GLY A 326 5.33 0.86 -20.30
CA GLY A 326 4.75 2.19 -20.04
C GLY A 326 4.69 3.08 -21.28
N ASP A 327 4.07 4.25 -21.09
CA ASP A 327 3.67 5.15 -22.18
C ASP A 327 4.51 6.43 -22.31
N THR A 328 5.52 6.62 -21.45
CA THR A 328 6.49 7.69 -21.71
C THR A 328 7.44 7.27 -22.82
N ILE A 329 8.02 8.22 -23.55
CA ILE A 329 8.79 7.90 -24.77
C ILE A 329 9.93 6.92 -24.50
N GLY A 330 10.66 7.08 -23.40
CA GLY A 330 11.74 6.16 -23.06
C GLY A 330 11.23 4.76 -22.71
N ALA A 331 10.05 4.65 -22.10
CA ALA A 331 9.41 3.38 -21.79
C ALA A 331 8.81 2.70 -23.04
N MET A 332 8.19 3.47 -23.94
CA MET A 332 7.68 2.98 -25.22
C MET A 332 8.81 2.38 -26.07
N ASP A 333 9.98 3.02 -26.10
CA ASP A 333 11.15 2.54 -26.82
C ASP A 333 11.71 1.20 -26.30
N LEU A 334 11.26 0.72 -25.13
CA LEU A 334 11.58 -0.61 -24.58
C LEU A 334 10.66 -1.73 -25.08
N SER A 335 9.63 -1.39 -25.87
CA SER A 335 8.63 -2.33 -26.37
C SER A 335 8.64 -2.41 -27.88
N GLU A 336 8.16 -3.54 -28.41
CA GLU A 336 7.96 -3.70 -29.86
C GLU A 336 6.88 -2.79 -30.42
N GLY A 337 6.90 -2.64 -31.75
CA GLY A 337 5.89 -1.87 -32.47
C GLY A 337 4.51 -2.45 -32.22
N SER A 338 3.59 -1.59 -31.81
CA SER A 338 2.19 -1.93 -31.55
C SER A 338 1.28 -0.72 -31.79
N VAL A 339 -0.03 -0.96 -31.68
CA VAL A 339 -1.05 0.10 -31.80
C VAL A 339 -0.89 1.25 -30.79
N TYR A 340 -0.14 1.04 -29.70
CA TYR A 340 0.07 2.03 -28.64
C TYR A 340 1.24 2.97 -28.91
N ASN A 341 2.25 2.55 -29.68
CA ASN A 341 3.51 3.29 -29.82
C ASN A 341 3.88 3.62 -31.29
N GLU A 342 3.48 2.81 -32.29
CA GLU A 342 3.86 3.03 -33.69
C GLU A 342 3.37 4.36 -34.28
N LYS A 343 2.25 4.88 -33.75
CA LYS A 343 1.69 6.16 -34.18
C LYS A 343 2.29 7.36 -33.44
N VAL A 344 3.10 7.13 -32.42
CA VAL A 344 3.75 8.19 -31.65
C VAL A 344 4.98 8.66 -32.44
N HIS A 345 5.00 9.94 -32.84
CA HIS A 345 6.01 10.48 -33.75
C HIS A 345 7.47 10.32 -33.31
N TRP A 346 7.74 10.13 -32.02
CA TRP A 346 9.08 9.98 -31.46
C TRP A 346 9.45 8.53 -31.12
N TYR A 347 8.52 7.59 -31.24
CA TYR A 347 8.80 6.18 -31.03
C TYR A 347 9.77 5.66 -32.10
N LYS A 348 10.79 4.93 -31.66
CA LYS A 348 11.74 4.26 -32.55
C LYS A 348 11.79 2.75 -32.36
N GLY A 349 11.42 2.24 -31.19
CA GLY A 349 11.56 0.82 -30.86
C GLY A 349 13.03 0.43 -30.78
N ARG A 350 13.71 0.80 -29.69
CA ARG A 350 15.18 0.72 -29.58
C ARG A 350 15.63 -0.62 -29.02
N GLY A 351 15.42 -1.69 -29.76
CA GLY A 351 15.94 -2.98 -29.32
C GLY A 351 15.61 -4.17 -30.22
N PHE A 352 15.94 -5.34 -29.68
CA PHE A 352 15.70 -6.64 -30.31
C PHE A 352 14.71 -7.45 -29.46
N TRP A 353 13.64 -7.90 -30.10
CA TRP A 353 12.49 -8.50 -29.42
C TRP A 353 12.39 -9.99 -29.72
N PHE A 354 12.60 -10.80 -28.69
CA PHE A 354 12.44 -12.24 -28.77
C PHE A 354 10.97 -12.61 -28.85
N ASP A 355 10.66 -13.51 -29.78
CA ASP A 355 9.47 -14.34 -29.70
C ASP A 355 9.56 -15.28 -28.50
N VAL A 356 8.51 -15.33 -27.67
CA VAL A 356 8.52 -16.09 -26.42
C VAL A 356 7.48 -17.23 -26.47
N PRO A 357 7.90 -18.48 -26.22
CA PRO A 357 6.99 -19.60 -26.03
C PRO A 357 6.00 -19.33 -24.88
N LYS A 358 4.76 -19.77 -25.04
CA LYS A 358 3.65 -19.47 -24.13
C LYS A 358 3.13 -20.72 -23.46
N VAL A 359 2.59 -20.57 -22.26
CA VAL A 359 1.99 -21.64 -21.48
C VAL A 359 0.49 -21.43 -21.39
N TRP A 360 -0.30 -22.40 -21.85
CA TRP A 360 -1.76 -22.34 -21.77
C TRP A 360 -2.33 -23.53 -21.02
N MET A 361 -3.48 -23.34 -20.37
CA MET A 361 -4.27 -24.46 -19.88
C MET A 361 -5.22 -24.92 -20.99
N LYS A 362 -5.01 -26.14 -21.50
CA LYS A 362 -5.83 -26.77 -22.54
C LYS A 362 -6.30 -28.13 -22.06
N ASN A 363 -7.62 -28.33 -22.03
CA ASN A 363 -8.24 -29.59 -21.59
C ASN A 363 -7.74 -30.08 -20.21
N GLY A 364 -7.59 -29.15 -19.25
CA GLY A 364 -7.14 -29.45 -17.90
C GLY A 364 -5.62 -29.71 -17.75
N LYS A 365 -4.84 -29.57 -18.83
CA LYS A 365 -3.38 -29.69 -18.80
C LYS A 365 -2.71 -28.38 -19.17
N TRP A 366 -1.52 -28.14 -18.63
CA TRP A 366 -0.66 -27.02 -18.99
C TRP A 366 0.25 -27.42 -20.14
N VAL A 367 0.25 -26.61 -21.20
CA VAL A 367 0.92 -26.94 -22.46
C VAL A 367 1.80 -25.78 -22.87
N VAL A 368 3.03 -26.08 -23.29
CA VAL A 368 3.99 -25.10 -23.79
C VAL A 368 3.89 -25.05 -25.31
N HIS A 369 3.62 -23.86 -25.83
CA HIS A 369 3.41 -23.61 -27.25
C HIS A 369 4.47 -22.67 -27.81
N ASP A 370 4.93 -22.94 -29.03
CA ASP A 370 5.72 -21.97 -29.79
C ASP A 370 4.83 -20.88 -30.42
N MET A 371 5.44 -20.07 -31.30
CA MET A 371 4.77 -18.96 -31.97
C MET A 371 3.73 -19.39 -33.01
N THR A 372 3.81 -20.64 -33.50
CA THR A 372 2.82 -21.21 -34.42
C THR A 372 1.62 -21.81 -33.67
N GLY A 373 1.73 -21.93 -32.34
CA GLY A 373 0.74 -22.59 -31.49
C GLY A 373 0.96 -24.09 -31.37
N GLU A 374 2.04 -24.63 -31.95
CA GLU A 374 2.39 -26.05 -31.83
C GLU A 374 2.90 -26.36 -30.42
N ASN A 375 2.51 -27.51 -29.89
CA ASN A 375 3.00 -27.99 -28.61
C ASN A 375 4.45 -28.45 -28.76
N ILE A 376 5.36 -27.87 -27.98
CA ILE A 376 6.81 -28.12 -28.07
C ILE A 376 7.37 -28.91 -26.89
N GLU A 377 6.54 -29.27 -25.91
CA GLU A 377 6.93 -30.05 -24.73
C GLU A 377 5.84 -31.04 -24.30
N GLN A 378 6.20 -31.95 -23.40
CA GLN A 378 5.19 -32.75 -22.72
C GLN A 378 4.26 -31.83 -21.89
N SER A 379 2.96 -32.07 -21.99
CA SER A 379 1.96 -31.35 -21.19
C SER A 379 2.07 -31.71 -19.70
N PHE A 380 1.81 -30.75 -18.82
CA PHE A 380 1.86 -30.92 -17.37
C PHE A 380 0.47 -31.00 -16.77
N ASP A 381 0.25 -31.92 -15.83
CA ASP A 381 -1.04 -32.05 -15.14
C ASP A 381 -1.24 -30.98 -14.04
N LYS A 382 -0.15 -30.36 -13.58
CA LYS A 382 -0.17 -29.30 -12.56
C LYS A 382 0.65 -28.11 -12.98
N LEU A 383 0.21 -26.92 -12.59
CA LEU A 383 0.89 -25.65 -12.89
C LEU A 383 2.32 -25.59 -12.30
N GLU A 384 2.50 -26.16 -11.10
CA GLU A 384 3.80 -26.17 -10.40
C GLU A 384 4.92 -26.81 -11.24
N HIS A 385 4.61 -27.83 -12.03
CA HIS A 385 5.59 -28.51 -12.88
C HIS A 385 6.11 -27.63 -14.04
N VAL A 386 5.37 -26.59 -14.45
CA VAL A 386 5.83 -25.62 -15.44
C VAL A 386 7.04 -24.84 -14.91
N PHE A 387 7.11 -24.61 -13.60
CA PHE A 387 8.18 -23.84 -12.95
C PHE A 387 9.37 -24.70 -12.49
N ASP A 388 9.26 -26.04 -12.55
CA ASP A 388 10.25 -26.95 -11.98
C ASP A 388 11.66 -26.74 -12.54
N SER A 389 12.63 -26.67 -11.64
CA SER A 389 14.07 -26.67 -11.91
C SER A 389 14.55 -27.88 -12.74
N GLN A 390 13.88 -29.03 -12.68
CA GLN A 390 14.22 -30.20 -13.50
C GLN A 390 14.21 -29.89 -15.01
N ARG A 391 13.37 -28.94 -15.43
CA ARG A 391 13.30 -28.47 -16.84
C ARG A 391 14.60 -27.84 -17.32
N ASP A 392 15.53 -27.44 -16.44
CA ASP A 392 16.83 -26.87 -16.81
C ASP A 392 17.78 -27.87 -17.46
N THR A 393 17.50 -29.17 -17.30
CA THR A 393 18.24 -30.27 -17.94
C THR A 393 17.54 -30.80 -19.20
N SER A 394 16.41 -30.20 -19.58
CA SER A 394 15.58 -30.69 -20.69
C SER A 394 16.21 -30.44 -22.06
N LYS A 395 15.77 -31.23 -23.06
CA LYS A 395 16.09 -30.99 -24.46
C LYS A 395 15.58 -29.64 -24.95
N LEU A 396 14.47 -29.14 -24.38
CA LEU A 396 13.88 -27.87 -24.74
C LEU A 396 14.76 -26.70 -24.32
N LYS A 397 15.32 -26.75 -23.10
CA LYS A 397 16.32 -25.78 -22.62
C LYS A 397 17.51 -25.66 -23.59
N ALA A 398 18.07 -26.80 -24.02
CA ALA A 398 19.18 -26.81 -24.96
C ALA A 398 18.80 -26.25 -26.36
N LYS A 399 17.54 -26.38 -26.78
CA LYS A 399 17.03 -25.73 -27.99
C LYS A 399 16.93 -24.21 -27.81
N TYR A 400 16.39 -23.75 -26.68
CA TYR A 400 16.31 -22.32 -26.36
C TYR A 400 17.68 -21.67 -26.32
N GLU A 401 18.67 -22.27 -25.66
CA GLU A 401 20.05 -21.72 -25.62
C GLU A 401 20.64 -21.53 -27.01
N LYS A 402 20.53 -22.56 -27.87
CA LYS A 402 21.02 -22.47 -29.26
C LYS A 402 20.30 -21.39 -30.06
N GLN A 403 19.00 -21.25 -29.87
CA GLN A 403 18.21 -20.22 -30.54
C GLN A 403 18.61 -18.83 -30.08
N ILE A 404 18.68 -18.61 -28.76
CA ILE A 404 19.07 -17.33 -28.15
C ILE A 404 20.46 -16.91 -28.61
N GLU A 405 21.44 -17.82 -28.54
CA GLU A 405 22.81 -17.53 -28.98
C GLU A 405 22.85 -17.14 -30.46
N LYS A 406 22.15 -17.89 -31.32
CA LYS A 406 22.09 -17.65 -32.76
C LYS A 406 21.47 -16.29 -33.08
N GLU A 407 20.35 -15.95 -32.46
CA GLU A 407 19.64 -14.70 -32.71
C GLU A 407 20.43 -13.48 -32.22
N LEU A 408 21.04 -13.57 -31.03
CA LEU A 408 21.88 -12.49 -30.50
C LEU A 408 23.15 -12.29 -31.33
N LYS A 409 23.85 -13.37 -31.71
CA LYS A 409 25.03 -13.28 -32.60
C LYS A 409 24.67 -12.59 -33.91
N ARG A 410 23.56 -13.01 -34.53
CA ARG A 410 23.08 -12.40 -35.78
C ARG A 410 22.76 -10.91 -35.59
N ALA A 411 22.11 -10.53 -34.50
CA ALA A 411 21.78 -9.13 -34.23
C ALA A 411 23.04 -8.27 -34.03
N ILE A 412 24.04 -8.80 -33.31
CA ILE A 412 25.33 -8.14 -33.07
C ILE A 412 26.14 -8.03 -34.37
N GLU A 413 26.18 -9.09 -35.18
CA GLU A 413 26.82 -9.09 -36.50
C GLU A 413 26.18 -8.08 -37.46
N ASN A 414 24.87 -7.83 -37.31
CA ASN A 414 24.15 -6.77 -38.03
C ASN A 414 24.36 -5.37 -37.43
N GLY A 415 25.25 -5.21 -36.44
CA GLY A 415 25.66 -3.93 -35.88
C GLY A 415 24.85 -3.46 -34.66
N MET A 416 23.96 -4.29 -34.09
CA MET A 416 23.24 -3.92 -32.88
C MET A 416 24.16 -3.96 -31.64
N LYS A 417 24.02 -2.94 -30.79
CA LYS A 417 24.61 -2.90 -29.44
C LYS A 417 23.49 -2.99 -28.42
N PHE A 418 23.69 -3.76 -27.35
CA PHE A 418 22.67 -4.02 -26.34
C PHE A 418 23.13 -3.60 -24.96
N GLY A 419 22.42 -2.69 -24.30
CA GLY A 419 22.82 -2.23 -22.96
C GLY A 419 22.06 -2.89 -21.80
N ALA A 420 20.99 -3.64 -22.06
CA ALA A 420 20.21 -4.29 -21.02
C ALA A 420 19.36 -5.45 -21.57
N LEU A 421 18.99 -6.39 -20.69
CA LEU A 421 17.81 -7.23 -20.85
C LEU A 421 16.65 -6.62 -20.07
N VAL A 422 15.49 -6.46 -20.70
CA VAL A 422 14.25 -5.99 -20.04
C VAL A 422 13.16 -7.04 -20.24
N ILE A 423 12.58 -7.53 -19.14
CA ILE A 423 11.48 -8.51 -19.20
C ILE A 423 10.37 -8.15 -18.22
N GLU A 424 9.11 -8.37 -18.62
CA GLU A 424 8.03 -8.63 -17.67
C GLU A 424 8.13 -10.11 -17.25
N PRO A 425 8.41 -10.41 -15.97
CA PRO A 425 8.62 -11.79 -15.54
C PRO A 425 7.28 -12.55 -15.49
N ILE A 426 7.26 -13.74 -16.08
CA ILE A 426 6.15 -14.72 -16.13
C ILE A 426 4.95 -14.29 -17.00
N ILE A 427 4.34 -13.14 -16.73
CA ILE A 427 3.15 -12.67 -17.45
C ILE A 427 3.45 -11.35 -18.16
N LEU A 428 3.29 -11.31 -19.48
CA LEU A 428 3.19 -10.05 -20.23
C LEU A 428 1.77 -9.51 -20.08
N GLY A 429 1.62 -8.45 -19.28
CA GLY A 429 0.31 -7.97 -18.82
C GLY A 429 -0.52 -7.36 -19.95
N ALA A 430 -0.13 -6.16 -20.39
CA ALA A 430 -0.87 -5.41 -21.41
C ALA A 430 -0.77 -6.04 -22.81
N GLY A 431 0.23 -6.90 -23.05
CA GLY A 431 0.34 -7.72 -24.26
C GLY A 431 -0.77 -8.76 -24.44
N GLY A 432 -1.63 -8.95 -23.43
CA GLY A 432 -2.78 -9.85 -23.50
C GLY A 432 -2.78 -10.96 -22.47
N MET A 433 -2.23 -10.71 -21.27
CA MET A 433 -2.08 -11.71 -20.20
C MET A 433 -1.35 -12.97 -20.69
N LEU A 434 -0.27 -12.76 -21.43
CA LEU A 434 0.49 -13.85 -22.05
C LEU A 434 1.39 -14.48 -20.99
N PHE A 435 1.10 -15.72 -20.62
CA PHE A 435 1.95 -16.50 -19.73
C PHE A 435 3.15 -17.04 -20.51
N CYS A 436 4.31 -16.40 -20.34
CA CYS A 436 5.57 -16.82 -20.92
C CYS A 436 6.08 -18.10 -20.25
N ASP A 437 6.70 -18.98 -21.04
CA ASP A 437 7.41 -20.14 -20.51
C ASP A 437 8.54 -19.71 -19.56
N PRO A 438 8.45 -20.02 -18.25
CA PRO A 438 9.48 -19.66 -17.25
C PRO A 438 10.86 -20.20 -17.63
N LEU A 439 10.92 -21.36 -18.29
CA LEU A 439 12.18 -21.96 -18.75
C LEU A 439 12.88 -21.07 -19.77
N PHE A 440 12.13 -20.49 -20.72
CA PHE A 440 12.70 -19.60 -21.73
C PHE A 440 13.28 -18.34 -21.09
N GLN A 441 12.50 -17.65 -20.24
CA GLN A 441 12.95 -16.43 -19.56
C GLN A 441 14.18 -16.68 -18.67
N ARG A 442 14.19 -17.79 -17.92
CA ARG A 442 15.35 -18.21 -17.12
C ARG A 442 16.56 -18.52 -18.00
N THR A 443 16.36 -19.22 -19.11
CA THR A 443 17.44 -19.55 -20.07
C THR A 443 18.05 -18.29 -20.68
N LEU A 444 17.21 -17.34 -21.12
CA LEU A 444 17.66 -16.05 -21.67
C LEU A 444 18.45 -15.23 -20.65
N THR A 445 17.91 -15.11 -19.43
CA THR A 445 18.57 -14.42 -18.31
C THR A 445 19.94 -15.03 -18.02
N ASN A 446 20.01 -16.36 -17.90
CA ASN A 446 21.25 -17.06 -17.60
C ASN A 446 22.25 -16.99 -18.76
N PHE A 447 21.80 -17.07 -20.01
CA PHE A 447 22.66 -16.91 -21.18
C PHE A 447 23.32 -15.53 -21.17
N ILE A 448 22.53 -14.47 -20.98
CA ILE A 448 23.03 -13.09 -20.98
C ILE A 448 24.02 -12.88 -19.84
N ARG A 449 23.68 -13.33 -18.62
CA ARG A 449 24.54 -13.18 -17.45
C ARG A 449 25.86 -13.94 -17.57
N ASN A 450 25.85 -15.11 -18.19
CA ASN A 450 27.02 -15.98 -18.36
C ASN A 450 27.73 -15.80 -19.72
N ALA A 451 27.32 -14.81 -20.52
CA ALA A 451 27.95 -14.54 -21.80
C ALA A 451 29.44 -14.20 -21.60
N PRO A 452 30.33 -14.63 -22.51
CA PRO A 452 31.73 -14.25 -22.48
C PRO A 452 31.90 -12.73 -22.43
N ALA A 453 32.93 -12.24 -21.73
CA ALA A 453 33.12 -10.81 -21.49
C ALA A 453 33.12 -9.95 -22.77
N ASN A 454 33.59 -10.51 -23.89
CA ASN A 454 33.68 -9.84 -25.18
C ASN A 454 32.46 -10.08 -26.11
N PHE A 455 31.43 -10.80 -25.64
CA PHE A 455 30.28 -11.16 -26.48
C PHE A 455 29.49 -9.93 -26.94
N PHE A 456 29.25 -8.96 -26.04
CA PHE A 456 28.47 -7.75 -26.32
C PHE A 456 29.32 -6.52 -26.67
N GLY A 457 30.64 -6.57 -26.46
CA GLY A 457 31.53 -5.45 -26.73
C GLY A 457 32.91 -5.59 -26.09
N LYS A 458 33.81 -4.64 -26.34
CA LYS A 458 35.14 -4.59 -25.72
C LYS A 458 35.03 -4.07 -24.28
N THR A 459 35.63 -4.76 -23.31
CA THR A 459 35.54 -4.40 -21.89
C THR A 459 36.72 -3.54 -21.42
N ASN A 460 36.58 -2.91 -20.25
CA ASN A 460 37.67 -2.20 -19.59
C ASN A 460 38.71 -3.16 -18.94
N PRO A 461 40.03 -2.99 -19.17
CA PRO A 461 41.08 -3.88 -18.65
C PRO A 461 41.14 -3.98 -17.12
N THR A 462 40.76 -2.92 -16.42
CA THR A 462 40.83 -2.79 -14.94
C THR A 462 39.62 -3.35 -14.21
N SER A 463 38.60 -3.84 -14.92
CA SER A 463 37.39 -4.42 -14.31
C SER A 463 37.53 -5.90 -13.91
N ALA A 464 38.71 -6.48 -14.15
CA ALA A 464 39.11 -7.83 -13.76
C ALA A 464 39.53 -7.89 -12.28
N GLU A 465 38.66 -7.46 -11.37
CA GLU A 465 38.82 -7.77 -9.94
C GLU A 465 37.92 -8.95 -9.56
N THR A 466 38.46 -9.78 -8.67
CA THR A 466 37.93 -11.07 -8.21
C THR A 466 36.45 -10.99 -7.82
N PRO A 467 35.58 -11.91 -8.28
CA PRO A 467 34.17 -11.89 -7.88
C PRO A 467 34.03 -12.09 -6.36
N LEU A 468 33.42 -11.14 -5.66
CA LEU A 468 32.84 -11.39 -4.35
C LEU A 468 31.81 -12.53 -4.49
N SER A 469 31.86 -13.53 -3.60
CA SER A 469 30.87 -14.60 -3.55
C SER A 469 29.84 -14.34 -2.45
N PRO A 470 28.53 -14.46 -2.73
CA PRO A 470 27.94 -14.70 -4.05
C PRO A 470 28.07 -13.46 -4.95
N PRO A 471 28.09 -13.61 -6.29
CA PRO A 471 28.33 -12.48 -7.20
C PRO A 471 27.18 -11.49 -7.15
N THR A 472 27.34 -10.43 -6.36
CA THR A 472 26.42 -9.28 -6.27
C THR A 472 26.58 -8.33 -7.47
N LYS A 473 27.73 -8.42 -8.17
CA LYS A 473 28.01 -7.70 -9.40
C LYS A 473 27.25 -8.29 -10.58
N TRP A 474 26.76 -7.43 -11.47
CA TRP A 474 26.18 -7.85 -12.75
C TRP A 474 27.29 -8.28 -13.73
N THR A 475 26.98 -9.18 -14.65
CA THR A 475 27.89 -9.67 -15.70
C THR A 475 27.12 -9.81 -17.02
N GLY A 476 27.83 -9.77 -18.15
CA GLY A 476 27.18 -9.75 -19.46
C GLY A 476 26.45 -8.42 -19.66
N LEU A 477 25.13 -8.39 -19.48
CA LEU A 477 24.33 -7.16 -19.49
C LEU A 477 23.53 -7.02 -18.19
N PRO A 478 23.27 -5.79 -17.70
CA PRO A 478 22.30 -5.55 -16.64
C PRO A 478 20.93 -6.15 -16.98
N ILE A 479 20.34 -6.85 -16.01
CA ILE A 479 19.01 -7.46 -16.15
C ILE A 479 17.98 -6.65 -15.38
N ILE A 480 16.97 -6.16 -16.10
CA ILE A 480 15.83 -5.42 -15.56
C ILE A 480 14.60 -6.34 -15.54
N HIS A 481 14.02 -6.53 -14.36
CA HIS A 481 12.66 -7.06 -14.25
C HIS A 481 11.67 -5.91 -14.07
N ASP A 482 10.75 -5.80 -15.02
CA ASP A 482 9.57 -4.96 -14.88
C ASP A 482 8.52 -5.70 -14.04
N GLU A 483 8.60 -5.52 -12.72
CA GLU A 483 7.66 -6.08 -11.76
C GLU A 483 6.50 -5.11 -11.44
N VAL A 484 6.26 -4.10 -12.31
CA VAL A 484 5.15 -3.15 -12.12
C VAL A 484 3.82 -3.88 -12.10
N PHE A 485 3.62 -4.86 -12.98
CA PHE A 485 2.40 -5.67 -13.02
C PHE A 485 2.45 -6.90 -12.12
N THR A 486 3.53 -7.67 -12.19
CA THR A 486 3.62 -9.05 -11.66
C THR A 486 4.18 -9.14 -10.25
N GLY A 487 4.85 -8.08 -9.77
CA GLY A 487 5.39 -8.02 -8.42
C GLY A 487 4.32 -7.86 -7.34
N LEU A 488 4.78 -7.90 -6.09
CA LEU A 488 4.02 -7.53 -4.89
C LEU A 488 2.72 -8.35 -4.74
N TYR A 489 2.86 -9.69 -4.77
CA TYR A 489 1.79 -10.67 -4.58
C TYR A 489 0.77 -10.80 -5.72
N ARG A 490 0.92 -10.10 -6.85
CA ARG A 490 0.00 -10.29 -7.99
C ARG A 490 -0.13 -11.76 -8.41
N LEU A 491 0.99 -12.49 -8.42
CA LEU A 491 1.06 -13.90 -8.79
C LEU A 491 1.18 -14.84 -7.58
N GLY A 492 0.75 -14.39 -6.40
CA GLY A 492 0.83 -15.17 -5.15
C GLY A 492 2.19 -15.16 -4.45
N HIS A 493 3.23 -14.59 -5.08
CA HIS A 493 4.56 -14.41 -4.49
C HIS A 493 4.91 -12.92 -4.38
N PHE A 494 5.70 -12.55 -3.36
CA PHE A 494 6.16 -11.16 -3.19
C PHE A 494 6.92 -10.67 -4.44
N SER A 495 7.73 -11.53 -5.06
CA SER A 495 8.34 -11.29 -6.37
C SER A 495 8.26 -12.54 -7.25
N PRO A 496 7.88 -12.41 -8.53
CA PRO A 496 7.96 -13.49 -9.51
C PRO A 496 9.38 -14.05 -9.71
N SER A 497 10.44 -13.35 -9.26
CA SER A 497 11.80 -13.91 -9.27
C SER A 497 11.93 -15.21 -8.48
N THR A 498 11.11 -15.42 -7.43
CA THR A 498 11.14 -16.68 -6.68
C THR A 498 10.60 -17.86 -7.49
N LEU A 499 9.67 -17.58 -8.42
CA LEU A 499 9.12 -18.57 -9.36
C LEU A 499 10.03 -18.76 -10.58
N LEU A 500 10.65 -17.70 -11.09
CA LEU A 500 11.60 -17.78 -12.20
C LEU A 500 12.95 -18.39 -11.80
N HIS A 501 13.27 -18.44 -10.50
CA HIS A 501 14.58 -18.84 -9.97
C HIS A 501 15.74 -17.99 -10.54
N THR A 502 15.46 -16.75 -10.90
CA THR A 502 16.45 -15.77 -11.37
C THR A 502 16.16 -14.41 -10.78
N HIS A 503 17.23 -13.73 -10.36
CA HIS A 503 17.16 -12.39 -9.79
C HIS A 503 17.61 -11.35 -10.81
N PRO A 504 16.96 -10.17 -10.87
CA PRO A 504 17.43 -9.04 -11.64
C PRO A 504 18.54 -8.28 -10.92
N ASP A 505 19.23 -7.44 -11.69
CA ASP A 505 20.15 -6.42 -11.17
C ASP A 505 19.43 -5.08 -10.93
N ILE A 506 18.27 -4.87 -11.59
CA ILE A 506 17.36 -3.74 -11.40
C ILE A 506 15.91 -4.26 -11.40
N SER A 507 15.08 -3.88 -10.43
CA SER A 507 13.64 -4.24 -10.39
C SER A 507 12.76 -3.01 -10.21
N VAL A 508 11.63 -2.95 -10.91
CA VAL A 508 10.71 -1.81 -10.89
C VAL A 508 9.36 -2.22 -10.33
N HIS A 509 8.82 -1.45 -9.37
CA HIS A 509 7.52 -1.72 -8.75
C HIS A 509 6.64 -0.47 -8.67
N ALA A 510 5.36 -0.62 -9.01
CA ALA A 510 4.31 0.38 -8.85
C ALA A 510 2.97 -0.35 -8.61
N LYS A 511 1.84 0.16 -9.14
CA LYS A 511 0.50 -0.48 -9.07
C LYS A 511 0.12 -0.99 -7.66
N LEU A 512 0.31 -2.29 -7.40
CA LEU A 512 0.02 -2.91 -6.09
C LEU A 512 0.87 -2.35 -4.95
N LEU A 513 1.98 -1.66 -5.26
CA LEU A 513 2.84 -0.98 -4.29
C LEU A 513 2.04 -0.17 -3.28
N THR A 514 1.02 0.56 -3.70
CA THR A 514 0.17 1.40 -2.84
C THR A 514 -1.23 0.84 -2.64
N GLY A 515 -1.45 -0.44 -2.97
CA GLY A 515 -2.78 -1.06 -2.98
C GLY A 515 -3.77 -0.40 -3.95
N GLY A 516 -3.29 0.36 -4.95
CA GLY A 516 -4.12 1.08 -5.90
C GLY A 516 -4.69 2.42 -5.40
N LEU A 517 -4.26 2.93 -4.25
CA LEU A 517 -4.79 4.19 -3.69
C LEU A 517 -4.10 5.44 -4.24
N LEU A 518 -2.77 5.41 -4.40
CA LEU A 518 -1.97 6.58 -4.76
C LEU A 518 -0.88 6.21 -5.77
N PRO A 519 -0.49 7.10 -6.69
CA PRO A 519 0.65 6.86 -7.56
C PRO A 519 1.95 6.88 -6.73
N LEU A 520 2.77 5.85 -6.89
CA LEU A 520 4.14 5.78 -6.41
C LEU A 520 4.86 4.68 -7.21
N CYS A 521 6.14 4.86 -7.47
CA CYS A 521 6.99 3.85 -8.06
C CYS A 521 8.34 3.79 -7.33
N THR A 522 8.92 2.59 -7.28
CA THR A 522 10.27 2.33 -6.78
C THR A 522 11.06 1.53 -7.80
N THR A 523 12.26 2.00 -8.13
CA THR A 523 13.25 1.27 -8.93
C THR A 523 14.39 0.87 -8.00
N LEU A 524 14.54 -0.43 -7.76
CA LEU A 524 15.63 -0.99 -6.96
C LEU A 524 16.79 -1.37 -7.85
N ALA A 525 18.02 -1.20 -7.36
CA ALA A 525 19.23 -1.52 -8.10
C ALA A 525 20.27 -2.21 -7.22
N SER A 526 21.16 -2.97 -7.86
CA SER A 526 22.33 -3.53 -7.21
C SER A 526 23.40 -2.49 -6.94
N GLU A 527 24.31 -2.81 -6.01
CA GLU A 527 25.43 -1.93 -5.66
C GLU A 527 26.26 -1.59 -6.90
N SER A 528 26.59 -2.59 -7.72
CA SER A 528 27.38 -2.42 -8.93
C SER A 528 26.71 -1.56 -10.02
N ILE A 529 25.38 -1.42 -9.99
CA ILE A 529 24.67 -0.46 -10.86
C ILE A 529 24.78 0.94 -10.26
N TYR A 530 24.65 1.09 -8.94
CA TYR A 530 24.81 2.36 -8.24
C TYR A 530 26.22 2.95 -8.40
N GLU A 531 27.25 2.12 -8.28
CA GLU A 531 28.66 2.51 -8.45
C GLU A 531 28.96 3.13 -9.81
N ALA A 532 28.20 2.79 -10.86
CA ALA A 532 28.35 3.39 -12.18
C ALA A 532 28.00 4.89 -12.20
N PHE A 533 27.35 5.43 -11.17
CA PHE A 533 26.97 6.84 -11.03
C PHE A 533 27.79 7.59 -9.97
N LEU A 534 28.80 6.95 -9.39
CA LEU A 534 29.75 7.63 -8.52
C LEU A 534 30.79 8.38 -9.36
N GLY A 535 31.12 9.58 -8.92
CA GLY A 535 32.02 10.50 -9.60
C GLY A 535 32.10 11.84 -8.86
N ASP A 536 33.10 12.65 -9.22
CA ASP A 536 33.31 13.97 -8.59
C ASP A 536 32.41 15.04 -9.20
N GLU A 537 31.91 14.83 -10.42
CA GLU A 537 31.03 15.77 -11.10
C GLU A 537 29.55 15.39 -10.99
N LYS A 538 28.69 16.41 -10.83
CA LYS A 538 27.23 16.21 -10.81
C LYS A 538 26.70 15.58 -12.11
N SER A 539 27.37 15.80 -13.24
CA SER A 539 27.08 15.19 -14.55
C SER A 539 27.13 13.67 -14.54
N GLU A 540 27.87 13.07 -13.60
CA GLU A 540 28.04 11.62 -13.47
C GLU A 540 26.93 10.97 -12.63
N ALA A 541 26.20 11.77 -11.85
CA ALA A 541 25.08 11.30 -11.06
C ALA A 541 23.88 10.93 -11.95
N LEU A 542 22.95 10.15 -11.40
CA LEU A 542 21.68 9.89 -12.07
C LEU A 542 20.80 11.15 -12.05
N LEU A 543 20.89 11.95 -13.12
CA LEU A 543 20.10 13.18 -13.30
C LEU A 543 18.66 12.86 -13.74
N HIS A 544 17.91 12.24 -12.83
CA HIS A 544 16.49 11.97 -12.95
C HIS A 544 15.83 12.39 -11.63
N GLY A 545 14.70 13.09 -11.68
CA GLY A 545 13.94 13.43 -10.48
C GLY A 545 12.61 14.07 -10.84
N HIS A 546 11.61 13.84 -10.00
CA HIS A 546 10.29 14.46 -10.09
C HIS A 546 10.05 15.30 -8.85
N SER A 547 9.15 16.29 -8.94
CA SER A 547 8.79 17.12 -7.78
C SER A 547 8.28 16.29 -6.61
N TYR A 548 7.53 15.21 -6.89
CA TYR A 548 6.95 14.31 -5.89
C TYR A 548 7.77 13.04 -5.62
N THR A 549 9.04 12.99 -6.08
CA THR A 549 9.94 11.87 -5.80
C THR A 549 9.90 11.54 -4.31
N GLY A 550 9.54 10.29 -3.98
CA GLY A 550 9.53 9.77 -2.61
C GLY A 550 8.44 10.35 -1.70
N HIS A 551 7.32 10.88 -2.22
CA HIS A 551 6.31 11.55 -1.39
C HIS A 551 5.82 10.70 -0.20
N ALA A 552 5.81 11.32 0.99
CA ALA A 552 5.61 10.62 2.27
C ALA A 552 4.26 9.91 2.39
N VAL A 553 3.19 10.43 1.76
CA VAL A 553 1.85 9.84 1.81
C VAL A 553 1.82 8.50 1.07
N GLY A 554 2.31 8.48 -0.17
CA GLY A 554 2.42 7.25 -0.95
C GLY A 554 3.33 6.25 -0.28
N CYS A 555 4.48 6.69 0.26
CA CYS A 555 5.39 5.80 0.95
C CYS A 555 4.76 5.14 2.18
N GLU A 556 3.95 5.86 2.96
CA GLU A 556 3.29 5.30 4.14
C GLU A 556 2.16 4.33 3.75
N VAL A 557 1.34 4.70 2.77
CA VAL A 557 0.29 3.82 2.23
C VAL A 557 0.91 2.54 1.68
N ALA A 558 2.00 2.64 0.92
CA ALA A 558 2.70 1.48 0.40
C ALA A 558 3.27 0.60 1.50
N ARG A 559 3.94 1.19 2.50
CA ARG A 559 4.48 0.44 3.65
C ARG A 559 3.39 -0.36 4.36
N VAL A 560 2.26 0.28 4.69
CA VAL A 560 1.14 -0.37 5.39
C VAL A 560 0.49 -1.45 4.51
N GLY A 561 0.32 -1.19 3.21
CA GLY A 561 -0.27 -2.14 2.27
C GLY A 561 0.57 -3.41 2.12
N LEU A 562 1.89 -3.25 1.95
CA LEU A 562 2.82 -4.38 1.84
C LEU A 562 2.90 -5.18 3.14
N GLU A 563 3.01 -4.52 4.30
CA GLU A 563 3.00 -5.19 5.61
C GLU A 563 1.71 -6.01 5.81
N LYS A 564 0.56 -5.46 5.39
CA LYS A 564 -0.71 -6.19 5.46
C LYS A 564 -0.70 -7.42 4.54
N MET A 565 -0.31 -7.28 3.27
CA MET A 565 -0.23 -8.42 2.36
C MET A 565 0.75 -9.49 2.86
N GLN A 566 1.91 -9.09 3.40
CA GLN A 566 2.88 -10.02 3.98
C GLN A 566 2.36 -10.71 5.24
N SER A 567 1.59 -10.01 6.09
CA SER A 567 0.94 -10.62 7.25
C SER A 567 -0.08 -11.68 6.85
N LEU A 568 -0.77 -11.49 5.71
CA LEU A 568 -1.73 -12.46 5.16
C LEU A 568 -1.02 -13.70 4.57
N ASP A 569 0.13 -13.51 3.93
CA ASP A 569 0.96 -14.59 3.37
C ASP A 569 1.60 -15.46 4.47
N THR A 570 2.04 -14.82 5.56
CA THR A 570 2.66 -15.51 6.71
C THR A 570 1.66 -15.94 7.78
N ASP A 571 0.37 -15.80 7.51
CA ASP A 571 -0.71 -16.08 8.44
C ASP A 571 -0.75 -17.57 8.83
N LYS A 572 -0.25 -17.85 10.04
CA LYS A 572 -0.24 -19.19 10.64
C LYS A 572 -1.61 -19.65 11.13
N TYR A 573 -2.61 -18.77 11.14
CA TYR A 573 -3.93 -19.00 11.72
C TYR A 573 -4.98 -19.35 10.67
N GLY A 574 -4.65 -19.21 9.39
CA GLY A 574 -5.48 -19.73 8.33
C GLY A 574 -6.68 -18.86 7.98
N ASN A 575 -6.58 -17.53 8.09
CA ASN A 575 -7.60 -16.63 7.54
C ASN A 575 -7.74 -16.82 6.00
N TRP A 576 -6.67 -17.27 5.34
CA TRP A 576 -6.70 -17.73 3.95
C TRP A 576 -7.12 -19.20 3.78
N GLU A 577 -7.18 -20.02 4.84
CA GLU A 577 -7.61 -21.42 4.73
C GLU A 577 -9.03 -21.54 4.19
N GLY A 578 -9.97 -20.69 4.61
CA GLY A 578 -11.35 -20.71 4.10
C GLY A 578 -11.38 -20.54 2.58
N PHE A 579 -10.75 -19.48 2.08
CA PHE A 579 -10.64 -19.22 0.64
C PHE A 579 -9.84 -20.29 -0.11
N ARG A 580 -8.78 -20.85 0.51
CA ARG A 580 -8.01 -21.98 -0.06
C ARG A 580 -8.84 -23.27 -0.11
N ARG A 581 -9.70 -23.53 0.89
CA ARG A 581 -10.63 -24.67 0.90
C ARG A 581 -11.69 -24.53 -0.18
N ASP A 582 -12.20 -23.32 -0.43
CA ASP A 582 -13.15 -23.08 -1.53
C ASP A 582 -12.55 -23.45 -2.90
N TRP A 583 -11.22 -23.32 -3.05
CA TRP A 583 -10.48 -23.76 -4.25
C TRP A 583 -10.12 -25.25 -4.24
N ALA A 584 -10.10 -25.89 -3.07
CA ALA A 584 -9.79 -27.30 -2.88
C ALA A 584 -11.03 -28.21 -2.87
N LEU A 585 -12.25 -27.65 -2.96
CA LEU A 585 -13.48 -28.44 -3.03
C LEU A 585 -13.58 -29.22 -4.36
N ASP A 586 -13.22 -30.50 -4.24
CA ASP A 586 -13.72 -31.68 -4.96
C ASP A 586 -13.70 -31.68 -6.50
N THR A 587 -12.50 -31.97 -7.03
CA THR A 587 -12.28 -32.69 -8.30
C THR A 587 -12.92 -34.10 -8.35
N THR A 588 -13.62 -34.52 -7.29
CA THR A 588 -14.37 -35.78 -7.19
C THR A 588 -15.89 -35.62 -7.32
N SER A 589 -16.41 -34.40 -7.49
CA SER A 589 -17.80 -34.25 -7.91
C SER A 589 -17.90 -34.57 -9.42
N GLN A 590 -18.70 -35.60 -9.72
CA GLN A 590 -19.02 -36.09 -11.05
C GLN A 590 -19.08 -35.00 -12.10
N SER A 591 -18.57 -35.30 -13.30
CA SER A 591 -18.74 -34.49 -14.50
C SER A 591 -20.19 -34.06 -14.68
N ARG A 592 -20.55 -32.88 -14.16
CA ARG A 592 -21.60 -32.10 -14.77
C ARG A 592 -20.98 -31.56 -16.04
N THR A 593 -21.16 -32.31 -17.12
CA THR A 593 -21.00 -31.80 -18.47
C THR A 593 -21.95 -30.61 -18.57
N ILE A 594 -21.46 -29.41 -18.25
CA ILE A 594 -22.11 -28.19 -18.70
C ILE A 594 -21.89 -28.24 -20.21
N LYS A 595 -22.89 -28.77 -20.93
CA LYS A 595 -23.01 -28.53 -22.36
C LYS A 595 -23.18 -27.03 -22.52
N VAL A 596 -22.08 -26.31 -22.64
CA VAL A 596 -22.08 -25.00 -23.27
C VAL A 596 -22.25 -25.30 -24.76
N THR A 597 -23.49 -25.52 -25.19
CA THR A 597 -23.85 -25.44 -26.60
C THR A 597 -23.88 -23.97 -26.97
N ALA A 598 -22.70 -23.38 -27.17
CA ALA A 598 -22.59 -22.29 -28.11
C ALA A 598 -22.47 -22.96 -29.48
N THR A 599 -23.43 -22.70 -30.36
CA THR A 599 -23.33 -23.19 -31.74
C THR A 599 -22.09 -22.57 -32.40
N GLU A 600 -21.43 -23.27 -33.33
CA GLU A 600 -20.30 -22.70 -34.11
C GLU A 600 -20.64 -21.34 -34.72
N THR A 601 -21.92 -21.11 -35.00
CA THR A 601 -22.50 -19.87 -35.49
C THR A 601 -22.46 -18.73 -34.45
N GLU A 602 -22.72 -19.00 -33.16
CA GLU A 602 -22.64 -18.00 -32.09
C GLU A 602 -21.19 -17.65 -31.74
N VAL A 603 -20.28 -18.62 -31.78
CA VAL A 603 -18.86 -18.36 -31.58
C VAL A 603 -18.31 -17.52 -32.73
N LYS A 604 -18.65 -17.84 -34.00
CA LYS A 604 -18.30 -17.00 -35.15
C LYS A 604 -18.93 -15.61 -35.08
N ALA A 605 -20.20 -15.49 -34.68
CA ALA A 605 -20.86 -14.20 -34.54
C ALA A 605 -20.22 -13.33 -33.45
N ASN A 606 -19.79 -13.92 -32.33
CA ASN A 606 -19.10 -13.20 -31.27
C ASN A 606 -17.67 -12.82 -31.65
N VAL A 607 -16.96 -13.68 -32.39
CA VAL A 607 -15.63 -13.37 -32.96
C VAL A 607 -15.73 -12.27 -34.01
N GLU A 608 -16.73 -12.31 -34.91
CA GLU A 608 -16.99 -11.25 -35.89
C GLU A 608 -17.42 -9.94 -35.23
N LYS A 609 -18.19 -10.00 -34.13
CA LYS A 609 -18.58 -8.82 -33.35
C LYS A 609 -17.38 -8.19 -32.66
N TYR A 610 -16.44 -9.01 -32.17
CA TYR A 610 -15.17 -8.58 -31.59
C TYR A 610 -14.22 -8.00 -32.66
N GLU A 611 -14.13 -8.62 -33.84
CA GLU A 611 -13.38 -8.12 -34.99
C GLU A 611 -13.97 -6.81 -35.55
N LYS A 612 -15.32 -6.66 -35.58
CA LYS A 612 -15.98 -5.38 -35.94
C LYS A 612 -15.75 -4.27 -34.92
N HIS A 613 -15.45 -4.58 -33.66
CA HIS A 613 -15.14 -3.56 -32.66
C HIS A 613 -13.70 -3.05 -32.75
N LYS A 614 -12.81 -3.69 -33.54
CA LYS A 614 -11.46 -3.16 -33.85
C LYS A 614 -11.48 -1.91 -34.74
N SER A 615 -12.59 -1.60 -35.42
CA SER A 615 -12.69 -0.44 -36.34
C SER A 615 -13.44 0.78 -35.77
N GLY A 616 -13.84 0.74 -34.49
CA GLY A 616 -14.53 1.85 -33.82
C GLY A 616 -13.56 2.91 -33.29
N VAL A 617 -13.55 4.08 -33.92
CA VAL A 617 -12.86 5.28 -33.44
C VAL A 617 -13.50 5.74 -32.12
N TYR A 618 -12.81 5.59 -30.99
CA TYR A 618 -13.18 6.25 -29.74
C TYR A 618 -12.56 7.64 -29.67
N GLY A 619 -13.27 8.61 -30.27
CA GLY A 619 -13.03 10.03 -30.02
C GLY A 619 -14.00 10.52 -28.96
N VAL A 620 -13.51 10.87 -27.77
CA VAL A 620 -14.25 11.71 -26.84
C VAL A 620 -14.28 13.11 -27.44
N ARG A 621 -15.39 13.47 -28.11
CA ARG A 621 -15.69 14.86 -28.40
C ARG A 621 -16.03 15.54 -27.09
N ILE A 622 -15.13 16.39 -26.61
CA ILE A 622 -15.48 17.45 -25.67
C ILE A 622 -16.19 18.51 -26.52
N SER A 623 -17.51 18.57 -26.44
CA SER A 623 -18.32 19.72 -26.86
C SER A 623 -18.53 20.64 -25.67
#